data_AF-A0AAD7GTD6-F1
#
_entry.id   AF-A0AAD7GTD6-F1
#
_cell.length_a   1.000
_cell.length_b   1.000
_cell.length_c   1.000
_cell.angle_alpha   90.00
_cell.angle_beta   90.00
_cell.angle_gamma   90.00
#
_symmetry.space_group_name_H-M   'P 1'
#
loop_
_entity.id
_entity.type
_entity.pdbx_description
1 polymer ?
#
loop_
_entity_poly.entity_id
_entity_poly.type
_entity_poly.pdbx_seq_one_letter_code
_entity_poly.pdbx_strand_id
1 'polypeptide(L)'
;MYPDVTVRLREEIMACVGPANAPTYKNIKPTKYLGAVINGPLIYELTICNASSHRETIKATTWPSPNSAEKPIYIPAGVKVPYSMMIMQRRKDLWGPDANEFDPDRFLDERVHKYLVANLLQFLLSNAGPRICLGQQSFVIIRLLQNFSLVSLAPDAGPPHAFVPAEWEGKAGRKGVEQFRPRSHLTMYTLVSKICSGDMRLRIQHDIIQGGLWVKMKEV
;
A
#
# COMPACT_ATOMS: atom_id res chain seq x y z
N MET A 1 7.72 14.37 3.53
CA MET A 1 6.47 15.12 3.20
C MET A 1 5.73 15.53 4.47
N TYR A 2 5.66 14.68 5.50
CA TYR A 2 5.03 14.97 6.80
C TYR A 2 6.07 14.92 7.95
N PRO A 3 6.82 16.00 8.20
CA PRO A 3 7.87 16.01 9.23
C PRO A 3 7.30 15.89 10.65
N ASP A 4 6.14 16.50 10.88
CA ASP A 4 5.32 16.43 12.10
C ASP A 4 4.97 14.99 12.49
N VAL A 5 4.46 14.21 11.54
CA VAL A 5 4.14 12.78 11.74
C VAL A 5 5.41 11.99 12.07
N THR A 6 6.53 12.31 11.42
CA THR A 6 7.80 11.60 11.63
C THR A 6 8.38 11.87 13.01
N VAL A 7 8.31 13.13 13.47
CA VAL A 7 8.77 13.53 14.82
C VAL A 7 7.93 12.84 15.89
N ARG A 8 6.60 12.93 15.80
CA ARG A 8 5.68 12.29 16.75
C ARG A 8 5.86 10.77 16.79
N LEU A 9 6.05 10.14 15.63
CA LEU A 9 6.30 8.70 15.54
C LEU A 9 7.64 8.31 16.19
N ARG A 10 8.69 9.10 15.97
CA ARG A 10 9.99 8.86 16.58
C ARG A 10 9.92 8.99 18.10
N GLU A 11 9.21 9.98 18.63
CA GLU A 11 8.99 10.12 20.07
C GLU A 11 8.31 8.89 20.69
N GLU A 12 7.26 8.36 20.05
CA GLU A 12 6.59 7.13 20.52
C GLU A 12 7.53 5.93 20.50
N ILE A 13 8.32 5.77 19.43
CA ILE A 13 9.29 4.67 19.30
C ILE A 13 10.38 4.76 20.38
N MET A 14 10.89 5.95 20.65
CA MET A 14 11.92 6.17 21.67
C MET A 14 11.38 5.91 23.08
N ALA A 15 10.12 6.23 23.34
CA ALA A 15 9.47 5.96 24.62
C ALA A 15 9.19 4.46 24.84
N CYS A 16 8.73 3.72 23.83
CA CYS A 16 8.33 2.31 23.99
C CYS A 16 9.45 1.30 23.75
N VAL A 17 10.33 1.54 22.76
CA VAL A 17 11.41 0.60 22.40
C VAL A 17 12.73 1.08 22.98
N GLY A 18 12.99 2.39 22.99
CA GLY A 18 14.27 2.98 23.36
C GLY A 18 15.23 3.13 22.16
N PRO A 19 16.37 3.81 22.36
CA PRO A 19 17.24 4.23 21.25
C PRO A 19 18.00 3.08 20.58
N ALA A 20 18.46 2.06 21.34
CA ALA A 20 19.31 0.99 20.82
C ALA A 20 18.67 -0.41 20.87
N ASN A 21 17.60 -0.58 21.65
CA ASN A 21 17.03 -1.90 21.91
C ASN A 21 16.41 -2.51 20.65
N ALA A 22 16.46 -3.84 20.56
CA ALA A 22 15.82 -4.57 19.48
C ALA A 22 14.29 -4.52 19.59
N PRO A 23 13.57 -4.22 18.47
CA PRO A 23 12.11 -4.26 18.45
C PRO A 23 11.63 -5.67 18.76
N THR A 24 10.95 -5.83 19.89
CA THR A 24 10.32 -7.10 20.31
C THR A 24 8.81 -6.95 20.22
N TYR A 25 8.09 -8.03 19.92
CA TYR A 25 6.63 -8.02 19.80
C TYR A 25 5.90 -7.38 21.00
N LYS A 26 6.43 -7.57 22.22
CA LYS A 26 5.90 -6.95 23.45
C LYS A 26 6.01 -5.41 23.44
N ASN A 27 7.08 -4.87 22.86
CA ASN A 27 7.37 -3.44 22.82
C ASN A 27 6.69 -2.75 21.63
N ILE A 28 6.33 -3.51 20.58
CA ILE A 28 5.63 -3.01 19.39
C ILE A 28 4.11 -2.94 19.62
N LYS A 29 3.54 -3.83 20.43
CA LYS A 29 2.11 -3.80 20.76
C LYS A 29 1.59 -2.45 21.31
N PRO A 30 2.29 -1.75 22.22
CA PRO A 30 1.80 -0.49 22.77
C PRO A 30 1.92 0.71 21.82
N THR A 31 2.68 0.62 20.73
CA THR A 31 2.87 1.73 19.78
C THR A 31 1.69 1.82 18.82
N LYS A 32 0.60 2.43 19.29
CA LYS A 32 -0.64 2.59 18.52
C LYS A 32 -0.45 3.56 17.36
N TYR A 33 0.34 4.62 17.54
CA TYR A 33 0.61 5.58 16.48
C TYR A 33 1.49 4.97 15.37
N LEU A 34 2.47 4.12 15.71
CA LEU A 34 3.17 3.32 14.71
C LEU A 34 2.22 2.45 13.88
N GLY A 35 1.26 1.79 14.52
CA GLY A 35 0.22 1.03 13.82
C GLY A 35 -0.57 1.91 12.85
N ALA A 36 -0.99 3.09 13.32
CA ALA A 36 -1.70 4.08 12.52
C ALA A 36 -0.87 4.59 11.31
N VAL A 37 0.41 4.90 11.52
CA VAL A 37 1.32 5.37 10.48
C VAL A 37 1.73 4.25 9.52
N ILE A 38 1.73 2.99 9.91
CA ILE A 38 1.93 1.88 8.96
C ILE A 38 0.69 1.70 8.08
N ASN A 39 -0.47 1.90 8.66
CA ASN A 39 -1.75 1.70 7.99
C ASN A 39 -2.09 2.84 7.01
N GLY A 40 -1.68 4.08 7.31
CA GLY A 40 -1.97 5.25 6.46
C GLY A 40 -1.37 5.18 5.04
N PRO A 41 -0.06 4.93 4.84
CA PRO A 41 0.58 4.93 3.53
C PRO A 41 0.10 3.77 2.67
N LEU A 42 -0.30 2.65 3.29
CA LEU A 42 -0.88 1.52 2.59
C LEU A 42 -2.25 1.86 1.95
N ILE A 43 -3.01 2.82 2.48
CA ILE A 43 -4.19 3.39 1.79
C ILE A 43 -3.77 4.34 0.66
N TYR A 44 -2.62 5.01 0.82
CA TYR A 44 -2.23 6.14 0.00
C TYR A 44 -1.38 5.75 -1.23
N GLU A 45 -0.56 4.70 -1.17
CA GLU A 45 0.58 4.49 -2.08
C GLU A 45 0.72 3.07 -2.65
N LEU A 46 -0.24 2.18 -2.43
CA LEU A 46 -0.21 0.77 -2.85
C LEU A 46 -0.27 0.56 -4.38
N THR A 47 0.78 0.96 -5.09
CA THR A 47 0.94 0.78 -6.54
C THR A 47 1.21 -0.70 -6.86
N ILE A 48 1.75 -1.47 -5.91
CA ILE A 48 2.33 -2.80 -6.18
C ILE A 48 1.32 -3.97 -6.01
N CYS A 49 0.32 -3.90 -5.13
CA CYS A 49 -0.57 -5.06 -4.91
C CYS A 49 -1.79 -5.16 -5.84
N ASN A 50 -1.95 -4.24 -6.78
CA ASN A 50 -3.11 -4.23 -7.69
C ASN A 50 -3.03 -5.34 -8.74
N ALA A 51 -1.81 -5.76 -9.11
CA ALA A 51 -1.63 -6.78 -10.15
C ALA A 51 -1.90 -8.22 -9.67
N SER A 52 -1.98 -8.46 -8.35
CA SER A 52 -2.01 -9.83 -7.79
C SER A 52 -3.23 -10.15 -6.92
N SER A 53 -4.13 -9.19 -6.71
CA SER A 53 -5.30 -9.36 -5.84
C SER A 53 -6.50 -9.92 -6.61
N HIS A 54 -6.49 -11.23 -6.82
CA HIS A 54 -7.54 -11.97 -7.49
C HIS A 54 -8.00 -13.15 -6.62
N ARG A 55 -9.28 -13.48 -6.70
CA ARG A 55 -9.81 -14.76 -6.19
C ARG A 55 -10.26 -15.60 -7.38
N GLU A 56 -10.10 -16.92 -7.27
CA GLU A 56 -10.59 -17.84 -8.29
C GLU A 56 -11.66 -18.76 -7.67
N THR A 57 -12.78 -18.90 -8.36
CA THR A 57 -13.89 -19.74 -7.91
C THR A 57 -13.59 -21.22 -8.17
N ILE A 58 -13.53 -22.03 -7.11
CA ILE A 58 -13.32 -23.48 -7.21
C ILE A 58 -14.61 -24.20 -7.68
N LYS A 59 -15.77 -23.70 -7.26
CA LYS A 59 -17.09 -24.23 -7.64
C LYS A 59 -17.96 -23.06 -8.12
N ALA A 60 -18.95 -23.37 -8.96
CA ALA A 60 -19.93 -22.40 -9.37
C ALA A 60 -20.68 -21.88 -8.13
N THR A 61 -20.81 -20.56 -8.02
CA THR A 61 -21.40 -19.88 -6.86
C THR A 61 -22.27 -18.72 -7.32
N THR A 62 -23.10 -18.23 -6.41
CA THR A 62 -23.85 -16.99 -6.61
C THR A 62 -23.32 -15.91 -5.70
N TRP A 63 -23.24 -14.68 -6.20
CA TRP A 63 -22.90 -13.50 -5.44
C TRP A 63 -24.18 -12.71 -5.16
N PRO A 64 -24.51 -12.40 -3.89
CA PRO A 64 -25.72 -11.67 -3.55
C PRO A 64 -25.66 -10.23 -4.08
N SER A 65 -26.77 -9.75 -4.67
CA SER A 65 -26.87 -8.32 -5.00
C SER A 65 -27.06 -7.51 -3.71
N PRO A 66 -26.48 -6.29 -3.60
CA PRO A 66 -26.77 -5.38 -2.49
C PRO A 66 -28.25 -5.01 -2.39
N ASN A 67 -28.98 -5.05 -3.50
CA ASN A 67 -30.40 -4.78 -3.56
C ASN A 67 -31.19 -6.09 -3.52
N SER A 68 -32.02 -6.29 -2.49
CA SER A 68 -32.81 -7.51 -2.30
C SER A 68 -33.85 -7.75 -3.42
N ALA A 69 -34.15 -6.72 -4.22
CA ALA A 69 -35.03 -6.83 -5.39
C ALA A 69 -34.31 -7.36 -6.64
N GLU A 70 -32.99 -7.38 -6.66
CA GLU A 70 -32.19 -7.82 -7.82
C GLU A 70 -31.79 -9.29 -7.72
N LYS A 71 -31.70 -9.96 -8.87
CA LYS A 71 -31.28 -11.36 -8.91
C LYS A 71 -29.79 -11.49 -8.53
N PRO A 72 -29.40 -12.53 -7.78
CA PRO A 72 -27.99 -12.82 -7.50
C PRO A 72 -27.18 -13.02 -8.79
N ILE A 73 -25.92 -12.62 -8.76
CA ILE A 73 -25.01 -12.75 -9.90
C ILE A 73 -24.44 -14.17 -9.89
N TYR A 74 -24.64 -14.92 -10.96
CA TYR A 74 -24.04 -16.25 -11.12
C TYR A 74 -22.57 -16.14 -11.54
N ILE A 75 -21.69 -16.87 -10.85
CA ILE A 75 -20.26 -16.94 -11.12
C ILE A 75 -19.89 -18.41 -11.40
N PRO A 76 -19.53 -18.76 -12.66
CA PRO A 76 -19.08 -20.09 -13.02
C PRO A 76 -17.81 -20.53 -12.28
N ALA A 77 -17.54 -21.83 -12.22
CA ALA A 77 -16.26 -22.35 -11.72
C ALA A 77 -15.09 -21.93 -12.65
N GLY A 78 -13.90 -21.73 -12.07
CA GLY A 78 -12.69 -21.33 -12.79
C GLY A 78 -12.61 -19.84 -13.15
N VAL A 79 -13.55 -19.01 -12.72
CA VAL A 79 -13.54 -17.57 -12.99
C VAL A 79 -12.62 -16.83 -12.00
N LYS A 80 -11.77 -15.95 -12.54
CA LYS A 80 -10.94 -15.03 -11.76
C LYS A 80 -11.69 -13.73 -11.51
N VAL A 81 -11.82 -13.36 -10.24
CA VAL A 81 -12.48 -12.14 -9.77
C VAL A 81 -11.38 -11.19 -9.26
N PRO A 82 -10.94 -10.21 -10.09
CA PRO A 82 -10.05 -9.14 -9.64
C PRO A 82 -10.77 -8.21 -8.66
N TYR A 83 -10.04 -7.72 -7.66
CA TYR A 83 -10.46 -6.55 -6.90
C TYR A 83 -9.31 -5.57 -6.74
N SER A 84 -9.63 -4.28 -6.81
CA SER A 84 -8.63 -3.22 -6.67
C SER A 84 -8.66 -2.66 -5.25
N MET A 85 -7.65 -3.02 -4.45
CA MET A 85 -7.49 -2.49 -3.10
C MET A 85 -7.32 -0.97 -3.12
N MET A 86 -6.62 -0.43 -4.10
CA MET A 86 -6.46 1.03 -4.27
C MET A 86 -7.78 1.76 -4.46
N ILE A 87 -8.70 1.21 -5.24
CA ILE A 87 -10.02 1.83 -5.43
C ILE A 87 -10.83 1.72 -4.14
N MET A 88 -10.84 0.55 -3.50
CA MET A 88 -11.59 0.33 -2.26
C MET A 88 -11.10 1.21 -1.11
N GLN A 89 -9.80 1.45 -1.00
CA GLN A 89 -9.19 2.25 0.06
C GLN A 89 -9.39 3.76 -0.13
N ARG A 90 -9.69 4.21 -1.35
CA ARG A 90 -9.92 5.64 -1.67
C ARG A 90 -11.40 6.01 -1.83
N ARG A 91 -12.28 5.03 -1.67
CA ARG A 91 -13.72 5.19 -1.80
C ARG A 91 -14.27 6.03 -0.64
N LYS A 92 -14.78 7.21 -0.96
CA LYS A 92 -15.30 8.17 0.03
C LYS A 92 -16.55 7.68 0.76
N ASP A 93 -17.31 6.79 0.14
CA ASP A 93 -18.46 6.14 0.74
C ASP A 93 -18.06 5.15 1.86
N LEU A 94 -16.85 4.59 1.77
CA LEU A 94 -16.32 3.67 2.78
C LEU A 94 -15.47 4.41 3.83
N TRP A 95 -14.66 5.38 3.40
CA TRP A 95 -13.62 6.01 4.21
C TRP A 95 -13.92 7.45 4.65
N GLY A 96 -14.99 8.06 4.15
CA GLY A 96 -15.33 9.45 4.39
C GLY A 96 -14.84 10.41 3.31
N PRO A 97 -15.19 11.71 3.40
CA PRO A 97 -14.87 12.71 2.38
C PRO A 97 -13.35 12.93 2.20
N ASP A 98 -12.60 12.68 3.27
CA ASP A 98 -11.15 12.82 3.45
C ASP A 98 -10.36 11.55 3.08
N ALA A 99 -10.99 10.56 2.41
CA ALA A 99 -10.36 9.30 2.00
C ALA A 99 -9.08 9.45 1.12
N ASN A 100 -8.85 10.62 0.54
CA ASN A 100 -7.68 10.90 -0.29
C ASN A 100 -6.56 11.60 0.48
N GLU A 101 -6.74 11.90 1.76
CA GLU A 101 -5.77 12.60 2.60
C GLU A 101 -5.04 11.60 3.50
N PHE A 102 -3.72 11.80 3.64
CA PHE A 102 -2.91 11.00 4.53
C PHE A 102 -3.07 11.53 5.96
N ASP A 103 -3.85 10.81 6.77
CA ASP A 103 -4.11 11.14 8.17
C ASP A 103 -3.95 9.89 9.05
N PRO A 104 -2.85 9.77 9.80
CA PRO A 104 -2.65 8.68 10.75
C PRO A 104 -3.68 8.66 11.88
N ASP A 105 -4.13 9.83 12.36
CA ASP A 105 -5.04 9.91 13.52
C ASP A 105 -6.42 9.30 13.22
N ARG A 106 -6.76 9.09 11.93
CA ARG A 106 -7.94 8.32 11.50
C ARG A 106 -8.04 6.94 12.17
N PHE A 107 -6.90 6.33 12.49
CA PHE A 107 -6.83 5.00 13.13
C PHE A 107 -6.87 5.03 14.66
N LEU A 108 -6.94 6.22 15.25
CA LEU A 108 -6.94 6.43 16.70
C LEU A 108 -8.23 7.10 17.19
N ASP A 109 -8.88 7.89 16.32
CA ASP A 109 -10.09 8.62 16.65
C ASP A 109 -11.37 7.77 16.55
N GLU A 110 -12.50 8.39 16.88
CA GLU A 110 -13.85 7.81 16.74
C GLU A 110 -14.19 7.37 15.30
N ARG A 111 -13.49 7.93 14.29
CA ARG A 111 -13.58 7.53 12.88
C ARG A 111 -13.32 6.05 12.66
N VAL A 112 -12.51 5.41 13.51
CA VAL A 112 -12.28 3.96 13.51
C VAL A 112 -13.59 3.20 13.65
N HIS A 113 -14.43 3.58 14.60
CA HIS A 113 -15.70 2.91 14.84
C HIS A 113 -16.68 3.14 13.70
N LYS A 114 -16.67 4.34 13.12
CA LYS A 114 -17.56 4.73 12.03
C LYS A 114 -17.26 4.02 10.71
N TYR A 115 -15.99 3.93 10.33
CA TYR A 115 -15.59 3.47 8.99
C TYR A 115 -14.91 2.09 8.99
N LEU A 116 -14.13 1.74 10.01
CA LEU A 116 -13.34 0.50 10.05
C LEU A 116 -14.06 -0.66 10.75
N VAL A 117 -14.63 -0.40 11.94
CA VAL A 117 -15.27 -1.46 12.75
C VAL A 117 -16.59 -1.92 12.13
N ALA A 118 -17.33 -1.00 11.51
CA ALA A 118 -18.58 -1.30 10.80
C ALA A 118 -18.39 -2.31 9.65
N ASN A 119 -17.19 -2.38 9.07
CA ASN A 119 -16.89 -3.25 7.95
C ASN A 119 -15.42 -3.68 7.92
N LEU A 120 -15.07 -4.63 8.79
CA LEU A 120 -13.70 -5.15 8.95
C LEU A 120 -13.05 -5.64 7.64
N LEU A 121 -13.85 -6.09 6.66
CA LEU A 121 -13.37 -6.53 5.33
C LEU A 121 -12.96 -5.37 4.40
N GLN A 122 -13.20 -4.11 4.78
CA GLN A 122 -12.73 -2.94 4.02
C GLN A 122 -11.24 -2.68 4.25
N PHE A 123 -10.69 -3.19 5.35
CA PHE A 123 -9.29 -3.06 5.72
C PHE A 123 -8.43 -4.19 5.13
N LEU A 124 -8.31 -4.24 3.80
CA LEU A 124 -7.54 -5.28 3.09
C LEU A 124 -6.04 -4.99 2.98
N LEU A 125 -5.43 -4.22 3.89
CA LEU A 125 -4.00 -3.86 3.79
C LEU A 125 -3.08 -5.09 3.76
N SER A 126 -3.44 -6.14 4.50
CA SER A 126 -2.77 -7.43 4.46
C SER A 126 -3.59 -8.49 3.74
N ASN A 127 -4.65 -8.14 3.01
CA ASN A 127 -5.78 -9.02 2.69
C ASN A 127 -6.48 -9.55 3.96
N ALA A 128 -7.71 -10.02 3.80
CA ALA A 128 -8.46 -10.70 4.86
C ALA A 128 -8.53 -12.21 4.59
N GLY A 129 -8.67 -12.99 5.67
CA GLY A 129 -8.84 -14.44 5.61
C GLY A 129 -7.51 -15.22 5.55
N PRO A 130 -7.52 -16.47 5.05
CA PRO A 130 -6.40 -17.41 5.18
C PRO A 130 -5.15 -17.04 4.35
N ARG A 131 -5.23 -16.00 3.52
CA ARG A 131 -4.14 -15.50 2.67
C ARG A 131 -3.70 -14.11 3.11
N ILE A 132 -3.64 -13.89 4.42
CA ILE A 132 -3.16 -12.65 5.02
C ILE A 132 -1.64 -12.53 4.83
N CYS A 133 -1.17 -11.33 4.50
CA CYS A 133 0.25 -11.01 4.45
C CYS A 133 0.84 -11.07 5.87
N LEU A 134 1.93 -11.83 6.02
CA LEU A 134 2.69 -11.94 7.27
C LEU A 134 3.81 -10.88 7.39
N GLY A 135 4.04 -10.09 6.35
CA GLY A 135 5.12 -9.11 6.28
C GLY A 135 4.90 -7.96 7.26
N GLN A 136 5.50 -8.05 8.44
CA GLN A 136 5.41 -7.02 9.47
C GLN A 136 6.40 -5.88 9.17
N GLN A 137 5.94 -4.85 8.45
CA GLN A 137 6.74 -3.67 8.08
C GLN A 137 7.22 -2.83 9.29
N SER A 138 6.66 -3.08 10.48
CA SER A 138 6.96 -2.33 11.71
C SER A 138 8.44 -2.38 12.10
N PHE A 139 9.12 -3.51 11.91
CA PHE A 139 10.51 -3.67 12.34
C PHE A 139 11.45 -2.70 11.60
N VAL A 140 11.30 -2.59 10.28
CA VAL A 140 12.16 -1.76 9.44
C VAL A 140 11.98 -0.29 9.79
N ILE A 141 10.72 0.16 9.95
CA ILE A 141 10.41 1.55 10.30
C ILE A 141 10.99 1.90 11.66
N ILE A 142 10.86 1.02 12.66
CA ILE A 142 11.43 1.24 13.99
C ILE A 142 12.95 1.38 13.91
N ARG A 143 13.64 0.45 13.24
CA ARG A 143 15.11 0.50 13.11
C ARG A 143 15.58 1.73 12.34
N LEU A 144 14.84 2.13 11.32
CA LEU A 144 15.13 3.34 10.55
C LEU A 144 15.03 4.58 11.45
N LEU A 145 13.93 4.73 12.18
CA LEU A 145 13.69 5.87 13.05
C LEU A 145 14.48 5.84 14.36
N GLN A 146 15.11 4.71 14.71
CA GLN A 146 16.13 4.67 15.76
C GLN A 146 17.43 5.35 15.28
N ASN A 147 17.90 4.99 14.09
CA ASN A 147 19.19 5.45 13.56
C ASN A 147 19.14 6.83 12.89
N PHE A 148 17.99 7.26 12.37
CA PHE A 148 17.86 8.51 11.63
C PHE A 148 16.81 9.43 12.24
N SER A 149 17.18 10.71 12.43
CA SER A 149 16.33 11.74 13.02
C SER A 149 15.33 12.32 12.03
N LEU A 150 15.71 12.38 10.75
CA LEU A 150 14.91 12.95 9.68
C LEU A 150 15.05 12.12 8.42
N VAL A 151 13.91 11.89 7.75
CA VAL A 151 13.85 11.29 6.41
C VAL A 151 13.12 12.29 5.50
N SER A 152 13.83 12.81 4.50
CA SER A 152 13.28 13.74 3.51
C SER A 152 13.47 13.23 2.09
N LEU A 153 12.70 13.73 1.14
CA LEU A 153 12.86 13.36 -0.27
C LEU A 153 14.19 13.92 -0.82
N ALA A 154 14.90 13.13 -1.62
CA ALA A 154 16.16 13.49 -2.28
C ALA A 154 15.92 13.82 -3.77
N PRO A 155 15.55 15.07 -4.13
CA PRO A 155 15.25 15.42 -5.52
C PRO A 155 16.46 15.35 -6.45
N ASP A 156 17.67 15.44 -5.90
CA ASP A 156 18.96 15.32 -6.58
C ASP A 156 19.35 13.89 -6.93
N ALA A 157 18.81 12.89 -6.23
CA ALA A 157 19.15 11.48 -6.43
C ALA A 157 18.17 10.74 -7.37
N GLY A 158 16.99 11.32 -7.63
CA GLY A 158 15.99 10.75 -8.52
C GLY A 158 16.21 11.11 -10.00
N PRO A 159 15.81 10.26 -10.95
CA PRO A 159 15.87 10.61 -12.36
C PRO A 159 14.85 11.72 -12.66
N PRO A 160 15.15 12.68 -13.56
CA PRO A 160 14.30 13.87 -13.78
C PRO A 160 12.84 13.55 -14.13
N HIS A 161 12.59 12.40 -14.78
CA HIS A 161 11.26 11.97 -15.17
C HIS A 161 10.40 11.40 -14.03
N ALA A 162 10.98 11.10 -12.86
CA ALA A 162 10.27 10.59 -11.69
C ALA A 162 9.54 11.70 -10.91
N PHE A 163 9.91 12.96 -11.12
CA PHE A 163 9.25 14.10 -10.49
C PHE A 163 7.96 14.49 -11.22
N VAL A 164 7.09 15.19 -10.50
CA VAL A 164 5.84 15.69 -11.07
C VAL A 164 6.13 16.77 -12.13
N PRO A 165 5.40 16.76 -13.26
CA PRO A 165 5.55 17.81 -14.26
C PRO A 165 4.95 19.14 -13.76
N ALA A 166 5.49 20.26 -14.23
CA ALA A 166 5.10 21.61 -13.79
C ALA A 166 3.60 21.92 -13.97
N GLU A 167 2.93 21.26 -14.92
CA GLU A 167 1.47 21.35 -15.13
C GLU A 167 0.61 20.93 -13.92
N TRP A 168 1.19 20.26 -12.93
CA TRP A 168 0.49 19.82 -11.72
C TRP A 168 0.46 20.88 -10.63
N GLU A 169 1.27 21.93 -10.75
CA GLU A 169 1.27 23.05 -9.81
C GLU A 169 -0.11 23.73 -9.76
N GLY A 170 -0.64 23.93 -8.55
CA GLY A 170 -1.96 24.53 -8.34
C GLY A 170 -3.17 23.67 -8.74
N LYS A 171 -2.98 22.40 -9.13
CA LYS A 171 -4.11 21.49 -9.40
C LYS A 171 -4.75 21.02 -8.10
N ALA A 172 -6.08 20.92 -8.11
CA ALA A 172 -6.83 20.41 -6.96
C ALA A 172 -6.54 18.92 -6.69
N GLY A 173 -6.56 18.55 -5.42
CA GLY A 173 -6.35 17.18 -4.95
C GLY A 173 -4.89 16.74 -5.03
N ARG A 174 -4.66 15.43 -5.12
CA ARG A 174 -3.32 14.84 -5.02
C ARG A 174 -2.33 15.34 -6.07
N LYS A 175 -2.80 15.69 -7.27
CA LYS A 175 -1.91 16.22 -8.32
C LYS A 175 -1.14 17.45 -7.84
N GLY A 176 -1.75 18.34 -7.06
CA GLY A 176 -1.07 19.53 -6.52
C GLY A 176 -0.19 19.28 -5.29
N VAL A 177 -0.26 18.10 -4.67
CA VAL A 177 0.47 17.78 -3.43
C VAL A 177 1.65 16.83 -3.70
N GLU A 178 1.50 15.90 -4.63
CA GLU A 178 2.54 14.90 -4.94
C GLU A 178 3.83 15.55 -5.44
N GLN A 179 4.97 15.10 -4.92
CA GLN A 179 6.31 15.55 -5.35
C GLN A 179 6.99 14.55 -6.29
N PHE A 180 6.55 13.29 -6.28
CA PHE A 180 7.06 12.24 -7.15
C PHE A 180 5.90 11.45 -7.76
N ARG A 181 6.15 10.81 -8.90
CA ARG A 181 5.19 9.93 -9.57
C ARG A 181 5.78 8.53 -9.75
N PRO A 182 5.23 7.50 -9.09
CA PRO A 182 5.63 6.13 -9.39
C PRO A 182 5.17 5.80 -10.82
N ARG A 183 6.11 5.38 -11.66
CA ARG A 183 5.81 4.84 -12.99
C ARG A 183 6.02 3.34 -12.96
N SER A 184 5.03 2.58 -13.43
CA SER A 184 5.18 1.17 -13.75
C SER A 184 5.28 1.02 -15.27
N HIS A 185 6.28 0.29 -15.74
CA HIS A 185 6.39 -0.12 -17.14
C HIS A 185 6.20 -1.63 -17.17
N LEU A 186 5.24 -2.10 -17.97
CA LEU A 186 5.09 -3.52 -18.24
C LEU A 186 5.95 -3.86 -19.47
N THR A 187 7.16 -4.33 -19.25
CA THR A 187 8.04 -4.76 -20.35
C THR A 187 7.70 -6.20 -20.71
N MET A 188 7.02 -6.41 -21.85
CA MET A 188 6.95 -7.74 -22.45
C MET A 188 8.32 -8.09 -23.04
N TYR A 189 8.88 -9.23 -22.66
CA TYR A 189 10.03 -9.81 -23.32
C TYR A 189 9.73 -11.26 -23.74
N THR A 190 10.15 -11.62 -24.94
CA THR A 190 10.09 -13.01 -25.42
C THR A 190 11.42 -13.69 -25.10
N LEU A 191 11.39 -14.67 -24.19
CA LEU A 191 12.54 -15.51 -23.92
C LEU A 191 12.64 -16.55 -25.06
N VAL A 192 13.50 -16.29 -26.04
CA VAL A 192 13.73 -17.23 -27.15
C VAL A 192 14.83 -18.20 -26.72
N SER A 193 14.45 -19.38 -26.24
CA SER A 193 15.39 -20.50 -26.10
C SER A 193 15.35 -21.35 -27.38
N LYS A 194 16.49 -21.44 -28.07
CA LYS A 194 16.65 -22.34 -29.21
C LYS A 194 16.94 -23.74 -28.66
N ILE A 195 15.91 -24.57 -28.53
CA ILE A 195 16.11 -26.02 -28.37
C ILE A 195 16.39 -26.56 -29.76
N CYS A 196 17.56 -27.18 -29.97
CA CYS A 196 17.89 -27.88 -31.21
C CYS A 196 16.99 -29.12 -31.38
N SER A 197 15.71 -28.91 -31.69
CA SER A 197 14.75 -29.85 -32.28
C SER A 197 13.32 -29.29 -32.14
N GLY A 198 12.75 -28.86 -33.26
CA GLY A 198 11.30 -28.94 -33.55
C GLY A 198 10.32 -27.99 -32.87
N ASP A 199 10.40 -27.74 -31.56
CA ASP A 199 9.30 -27.10 -30.81
C ASP A 199 9.70 -25.77 -30.16
N MET A 200 9.12 -24.69 -30.69
CA MET A 200 9.24 -23.34 -30.12
C MET A 200 8.15 -23.15 -29.05
N ARG A 201 8.52 -23.17 -27.76
CA ARG A 201 7.61 -22.82 -26.66
C ARG A 201 7.79 -21.36 -26.25
N LEU A 202 6.75 -20.54 -26.47
CA LEU A 202 6.67 -19.17 -25.95
C LEU A 202 6.37 -19.22 -24.45
N ARG A 203 7.29 -18.73 -23.62
CA ARG A 203 7.05 -18.50 -22.19
C ARG A 203 7.01 -16.99 -21.94
N ILE A 204 5.82 -16.48 -21.64
CA ILE A 204 5.63 -15.09 -21.22
C ILE A 204 6.00 -15.03 -19.74
N GLN A 205 7.05 -14.30 -19.41
CA GLN A 205 7.42 -13.99 -18.03
C GLN A 205 7.29 -12.48 -17.84
N HIS A 206 6.58 -12.08 -16.79
CA HIS A 206 6.33 -10.69 -16.45
C HIS A 206 7.29 -10.33 -15.33
N ASP A 207 8.33 -9.54 -15.59
CA ASP A 207 9.10 -8.87 -14.53
C ASP A 207 9.96 -7.76 -15.14
N ILE A 208 9.90 -6.57 -14.53
CA ILE A 208 10.97 -5.57 -14.28
C ILE A 208 10.25 -4.33 -13.72
N ILE A 209 10.44 -4.04 -12.43
CA ILE A 209 10.09 -2.75 -11.81
C ILE A 209 11.36 -1.90 -11.81
N GLN A 210 11.38 -0.82 -12.59
CA GLN A 210 12.37 0.25 -12.43
C GLN A 210 11.69 1.43 -11.74
N GLY A 211 11.93 1.57 -10.44
CA GLY A 211 11.45 2.68 -9.62
C GLY A 211 11.87 2.49 -8.17
N GLY A 212 12.33 3.57 -7.53
CA GLY A 212 12.71 3.60 -6.12
C GLY A 212 12.28 4.93 -5.49
N LEU A 213 12.17 4.97 -4.16
CA LEU A 213 12.00 6.22 -3.41
C LEU A 213 13.38 6.69 -2.96
N TRP A 214 13.80 7.88 -3.41
CA TRP A 214 15.10 8.45 -3.03
C TRP A 214 14.92 9.36 -1.83
N VAL A 215 15.59 9.04 -0.74
CA VAL A 215 15.47 9.79 0.51
C VAL A 215 16.83 10.25 1.02
N LYS A 216 16.88 11.48 1.54
CA LYS A 216 17.96 11.98 2.37
C LYS A 216 17.65 11.60 3.81
N MET A 217 18.63 11.03 4.47
CA MET A 217 18.53 10.67 5.88
C MET A 217 19.55 11.49 6.66
N LYS A 218 19.12 12.05 7.79
CA LYS A 218 20.01 12.72 8.73
C LYS A 218 20.28 11.79 9.90
N GLU A 219 21.55 11.46 10.11
CA GLU A 219 21.98 10.70 11.29
C GLU A 219 21.71 11.51 12.58
N VAL A 220 21.64 10.79 13.69
CA VAL A 220 21.39 11.33 15.03
C VAL A 220 22.67 11.89 15.61
#